data_AF-A0A380K9F3-F1
#
_entry.id   AF-A0A380K9F3-F1
#
_cell.length_a   1.000
_cell.length_b   1.000
_cell.length_c   1.000
_cell.angle_alpha   90.00
_cell.angle_beta   90.00
_cell.angle_gamma   90.00
#
_symmetry.space_group_name_H-M   'P 1'
#
loop_
_entity.id
_entity.type
_entity.pdbx_description
1 polymer ?
#
loop_
_entity_poly.entity_id
_entity_poly.type
_entity_poly.pdbx_seq_one_letter_code
_entity_poly.pdbx_strand_id
1 'polypeptide(L)'
;MKSYGIDFRKRVINYVEAGHSKKETCQLFGISTNTLYLWEKQLKELGHLERQKRKPSPRKLPLDKLEAYVKEHPDAFLREIAEHFDCSIPSVWAALKKPPLVKSSATSSLITRAPEVKLFGLAQTKYLRFYTCEVV
;
A
#
# COMPACT_ATOMS: atom_id res chain seq x y z
N MET A 1 4.70 -15.73 2.16
CA MET A 1 5.24 -16.37 3.38
C MET A 1 4.15 -16.43 4.44
N LYS A 2 3.91 -17.61 5.03
CA LYS A 2 2.88 -17.78 6.06
C LYS A 2 3.48 -17.40 7.41
N SER A 3 2.85 -16.45 8.12
CA SER A 3 3.24 -16.14 9.50
C SER A 3 2.59 -17.15 10.43
N TYR A 4 3.30 -17.51 11.50
CA TYR A 4 2.69 -18.20 12.63
C TYR A 4 1.53 -17.40 13.21
N GLY A 5 0.44 -18.09 13.56
CA GLY A 5 -0.72 -17.52 14.23
C GLY A 5 -0.39 -17.06 15.65
N ILE A 6 -1.23 -16.20 16.22
CA ILE A 6 -1.01 -15.61 17.55
C ILE A 6 -1.03 -16.69 18.63
N ASP A 7 -1.96 -17.65 18.55
CA ASP A 7 -2.11 -18.71 19.55
C ASP A 7 -0.87 -19.61 19.63
N PHE A 8 -0.25 -19.86 18.48
CA PHE A 8 0.99 -20.62 18.42
C PHE A 8 2.14 -19.89 19.11
N ARG A 9 2.30 -18.59 18.86
CA ARG A 9 3.32 -17.77 19.52
C ARG A 9 3.14 -17.75 21.03
N LYS A 10 1.90 -17.56 21.50
CA LYS A 10 1.55 -17.59 22.93
C LYS A 10 1.91 -18.94 23.55
N ARG A 11 1.55 -20.05 22.91
CA ARG A 11 1.88 -21.41 23.40
C ARG A 11 3.38 -21.62 23.55
N VAL A 12 4.17 -21.17 22.57
CA VAL A 12 5.63 -21.30 22.59
C VAL A 12 6.24 -20.45 23.71
N ILE A 13 5.75 -19.22 23.91
CA ILE A 13 6.23 -18.36 25.00
C ILE A 13 5.87 -18.92 26.37
N ASN A 14 4.63 -19.36 26.58
CA ASN A 14 4.21 -19.98 27.84
C ASN A 14 5.09 -21.19 28.20
N TYR A 15 5.52 -21.96 27.19
CA TYR A 15 6.43 -23.09 27.39
C TYR A 15 7.84 -22.64 27.80
N VAL A 16 8.35 -21.53 27.27
CA VAL A 16 9.62 -20.96 27.73
C VAL A 16 9.51 -20.37 29.14
N GLU A 17 8.40 -19.70 29.45
CA GLU A 17 8.13 -19.15 30.79
C GLU A 17 7.96 -20.24 31.85
N ALA A 18 7.51 -21.45 31.45
CA ALA A 18 7.47 -22.63 32.31
C ALA A 18 8.87 -23.17 32.69
N GLY A 19 9.96 -22.58 32.16
CA GLY A 19 11.34 -22.89 32.55
C GLY A 19 12.07 -23.85 31.61
N HIS A 20 11.50 -24.21 30.47
CA HIS A 20 12.13 -25.10 29.50
C HIS A 20 13.26 -24.43 28.72
N SER A 21 14.23 -25.24 28.28
CA SER A 21 15.34 -24.74 27.47
C SER A 21 14.86 -24.32 26.08
N LYS A 22 15.35 -23.18 25.61
CA LYS A 22 15.02 -22.64 24.27
C LYS A 22 15.31 -23.64 23.15
N LYS A 23 16.36 -24.46 23.29
CA LYS A 23 16.73 -25.49 22.31
C LYS A 23 15.68 -26.59 22.23
N GLU A 24 15.21 -27.07 23.37
CA GLU A 24 14.16 -28.09 23.46
C GLU A 24 12.85 -27.57 22.88
N THR A 25 12.47 -26.34 23.24
CA THR A 25 11.29 -25.67 22.68
C THR A 25 11.36 -25.60 21.15
N CYS A 26 12.51 -25.19 20.60
CA CYS A 26 12.68 -25.13 19.14
C CYS A 26 12.55 -26.49 18.47
N GLN A 27 13.10 -27.55 19.07
CA GLN A 27 12.98 -28.91 18.56
C GLN A 27 11.53 -29.43 18.64
N LEU A 28 10.85 -29.21 19.76
CA LEU A 28 9.48 -29.65 19.99
C LEU A 28 8.48 -28.99 19.03
N PHE A 29 8.61 -27.68 18.83
CA PHE A 29 7.69 -26.91 18.01
C PHE A 29 8.12 -26.80 16.53
N GLY A 30 9.31 -27.29 16.17
CA GLY A 30 9.85 -27.21 14.80
C GLY A 30 10.16 -25.78 14.36
N ILE A 31 10.65 -24.94 15.27
CA ILE A 31 10.89 -23.51 15.06
C ILE A 31 12.40 -23.23 15.10
N SER A 32 12.88 -22.24 14.35
CA SER A 32 14.27 -21.79 14.48
C SER A 32 14.51 -21.04 15.79
N THR A 33 15.72 -21.14 16.35
CA THR A 33 16.11 -20.37 17.54
C THR A 33 15.96 -18.87 17.33
N ASN A 34 16.30 -18.36 16.14
CA ASN A 34 16.16 -16.95 15.79
C ASN A 34 14.71 -16.44 15.92
N THR A 35 13.73 -17.23 15.44
CA THR A 35 12.30 -16.86 15.57
C THR A 35 11.83 -16.79 17.02
N LEU A 36 12.35 -17.65 17.90
CA LEU A 36 12.06 -17.58 19.33
C LEU A 36 12.65 -16.30 19.95
N TYR A 37 13.91 -15.97 19.65
CA TYR A 37 14.54 -14.73 20.10
C TYR A 37 13.79 -13.48 19.64
N LEU A 38 13.31 -13.46 18.38
CA LEU A 38 12.52 -12.35 17.86
C LEU A 38 11.21 -12.16 18.63
N TRP A 39 10.54 -13.25 19.03
CA TRP A 39 9.30 -13.15 19.82
C TRP A 39 9.54 -12.69 21.25
N GLU A 40 10.60 -13.17 21.91
CA GLU A 40 10.99 -12.67 23.23
C GLU A 40 11.34 -11.19 23.19
N LYS A 41 12.12 -10.77 22.19
CA LYS A 41 12.46 -9.35 21.97
C LYS A 41 11.21 -8.53 21.73
N GLN A 42 10.30 -9.03 20.88
CA GLN A 42 9.04 -8.36 20.59
C GLN A 42 8.18 -8.21 21.85
N LEU A 43 8.10 -9.24 22.70
CA LEU A 43 7.36 -9.19 23.95
C LEU A 43 7.96 -8.15 24.92
N LYS A 44 9.30 -8.07 25.01
CA LYS A 44 10.00 -7.09 25.84
C LYS A 44 9.82 -5.65 25.37
N GLU A 45 9.85 -5.41 24.05
CA GLU A 45 9.79 -4.06 23.48
C GLU A 45 8.35 -3.52 23.35
N LEU A 46 7.39 -4.38 22.99
CA LEU A 46 6.04 -3.96 22.62
C LEU A 46 4.96 -4.48 23.58
N GLY A 47 5.26 -5.47 24.42
CA GLY A 47 4.28 -6.12 25.29
C GLY A 47 3.25 -7.00 24.57
N HIS A 48 3.30 -7.10 23.23
CA HIS A 48 2.36 -7.88 22.44
C HIS A 48 3.04 -8.73 21.36
N LEU A 49 2.48 -9.94 21.12
CA LEU A 49 2.98 -10.90 20.13
C LEU A 49 2.32 -10.80 18.76
N GLU A 50 1.42 -9.82 18.59
CA GLU A 50 0.72 -9.62 17.34
C GLU A 50 1.68 -9.31 16.20
N ARG A 51 1.30 -9.74 15.00
CA ARG A 51 2.06 -9.40 13.80
C ARG A 51 2.01 -7.89 13.60
N GLN A 52 3.17 -7.26 13.53
CA GLN A 52 3.23 -5.86 13.10
C GLN A 52 2.68 -5.73 11.69
N LYS A 53 1.66 -4.87 11.55
CA LYS A 53 1.15 -4.48 10.24
C LYS A 53 2.25 -3.69 9.53
N ARG A 54 2.58 -4.09 8.31
CA ARG A 54 3.54 -3.36 7.49
C ARG A 54 3.00 -1.94 7.30
N LYS A 55 3.74 -0.94 7.76
CA LYS A 55 3.43 0.45 7.47
C LYS A 55 3.67 0.68 5.97
N PRO A 56 2.68 1.14 5.19
CA PRO A 56 2.92 1.48 3.79
C PRO A 56 3.92 2.63 3.74
N SER A 57 4.79 2.62 2.73
CA SER A 57 5.69 3.74 2.48
C SER A 57 4.87 5.02 2.24
N PRO A 58 5.34 6.19 2.70
CA PRO A 58 4.72 7.45 2.34
C PRO A 58 4.63 7.56 0.81
N ARG A 59 3.47 8.04 0.33
CA ARG A 59 3.24 8.27 -1.10
C ARG A 59 3.90 9.57 -1.52
N LYS A 60 4.32 9.64 -2.79
CA LYS A 60 4.77 10.89 -3.42
C LYS A 60 3.67 11.97 -3.42
N LEU A 61 2.39 11.55 -3.45
CA LEU A 61 1.24 12.43 -3.42
C LEU A 61 0.63 12.46 -2.00
N PRO A 62 0.73 13.59 -1.26
CA PRO A 62 0.03 13.76 0.01
C PRO A 62 -1.48 13.85 -0.25
N LEU A 63 -2.26 12.92 0.32
CA LEU A 63 -3.71 12.87 0.09
C LEU A 63 -4.41 14.12 0.65
N ASP A 64 -4.01 14.56 1.83
CA ASP A 64 -4.65 15.69 2.52
C ASP A 64 -4.59 16.99 1.69
N LYS A 65 -3.47 17.21 0.97
CA LYS A 65 -3.32 18.38 0.09
C LYS A 65 -4.13 18.22 -1.20
N LEU A 66 -4.19 17.01 -1.76
CA LEU A 66 -5.03 16.73 -2.92
C LEU A 66 -6.51 16.98 -2.60
N GLU A 67 -6.97 16.61 -1.40
CA GLU A 67 -8.33 16.86 -0.94
C GLU A 67 -8.67 18.35 -0.83
N ALA A 68 -7.76 19.16 -0.30
CA ALA A 68 -7.95 20.60 -0.23
C ALA A 68 -8.05 21.22 -1.63
N TYR A 69 -7.13 20.83 -2.52
CA TYR A 69 -7.09 21.35 -3.89
C TYR A 69 -8.35 21.02 -4.70
N VAL A 70 -8.88 19.80 -4.57
CA VAL A 70 -10.12 19.38 -5.25
C VAL A 70 -11.35 20.12 -4.71
N LYS A 71 -11.35 20.52 -3.43
CA LYS A 71 -12.44 21.33 -2.84
C LYS A 71 -12.40 22.78 -3.33
N GLU A 72 -11.21 23.35 -3.48
CA GLU A 72 -11.00 24.71 -3.96
C GLU A 72 -11.28 24.83 -5.46
N HIS A 73 -10.97 23.79 -6.23
CA HIS A 73 -11.14 23.76 -7.68
C HIS A 73 -11.95 22.53 -8.15
N PRO A 74 -13.30 22.57 -8.05
CA PRO A 74 -14.15 21.44 -8.45
C PRO A 74 -14.14 21.18 -9.97
N ASP A 75 -13.76 22.17 -10.77
CA ASP A 75 -13.71 22.10 -12.23
C ASP A 75 -12.30 21.87 -12.80
N ALA A 76 -11.28 21.68 -11.95
CA ALA A 76 -9.90 21.50 -12.39
C ALA A 76 -9.70 20.18 -13.15
N PHE A 77 -8.89 20.23 -14.22
CA PHE A 77 -8.57 19.04 -14.99
C PHE A 77 -7.47 18.20 -14.31
N LEU A 78 -7.48 16.89 -14.55
CA LEU A 78 -6.45 15.98 -14.03
C LEU A 78 -5.02 16.37 -14.45
N ARG A 79 -4.86 17.08 -15.58
CA ARG A 79 -3.57 17.58 -16.07
C ARG A 79 -3.04 18.72 -15.20
N GLU A 80 -3.91 19.67 -14.85
CA GLU A 80 -3.57 20.83 -14.02
C GLU A 80 -3.23 20.40 -12.59
N ILE A 81 -4.00 19.45 -12.04
CA ILE A 81 -3.71 18.84 -10.75
C ILE A 81 -2.36 18.12 -10.80
N ALA A 82 -2.09 17.36 -11.86
CA ALA A 82 -0.83 16.64 -12.01
C ALA A 82 0.39 17.58 -12.07
N GLU A 83 0.26 18.71 -12.76
CA GLU A 83 1.29 19.75 -12.88
C GLU A 83 1.51 20.47 -11.54
N HIS A 84 0.45 20.81 -10.81
CA HIS A 84 0.58 21.43 -9.48
C HIS A 84 1.31 20.56 -8.45
N PHE A 85 1.15 19.23 -8.54
CA PHE A 85 1.76 18.26 -7.63
C PHE A 85 3.03 17.58 -8.19
N ASP A 86 3.54 18.02 -9.34
CA ASP A 86 4.69 17.42 -10.04
C ASP A 86 4.60 15.88 -10.15
N CYS A 87 3.40 15.38 -10.48
CA CYS A 87 3.11 13.95 -10.48
C CYS A 87 2.50 13.49 -11.81
N SER A 88 2.48 12.18 -12.04
CA SER A 88 1.90 11.64 -13.27
C SER A 88 0.36 11.59 -13.20
N ILE A 89 -0.31 11.89 -14.32
CA ILE A 89 -1.78 11.85 -14.45
C ILE A 89 -2.38 10.53 -13.92
N PRO A 90 -1.83 9.33 -14.20
CA PRO A 90 -2.35 8.08 -13.65
C PRO A 90 -2.25 7.99 -12.12
N SER A 91 -1.26 8.64 -11.51
CA SER A 91 -1.10 8.69 -10.06
C SER A 91 -2.20 9.50 -9.38
N VAL A 92 -2.56 10.64 -9.97
CA VAL A 92 -3.70 11.48 -9.53
C VAL A 92 -5.00 10.71 -9.66
N TRP A 93 -5.24 10.09 -10.82
CA TRP A 93 -6.44 9.29 -11.06
C TRP A 93 -6.59 8.12 -10.06
N ALA A 94 -5.49 7.40 -9.80
CA ALA A 94 -5.47 6.31 -8.83
C ALA A 94 -5.64 6.79 -7.37
N ALA A 95 -5.26 8.02 -7.05
CA ALA A 95 -5.49 8.63 -5.75
C ALA A 95 -6.95 9.03 -5.57
N LEU A 96 -7.55 9.67 -6.58
CA LEU A 96 -8.97 10.08 -6.57
C LEU A 96 -9.91 8.86 -6.54
N LYS A 97 -9.56 7.76 -7.19
CA LYS A 97 -10.36 6.52 -7.19
C LYS A 97 -10.46 5.85 -5.81
N LYS A 98 -9.61 6.19 -4.83
CA LYS A 98 -9.62 5.54 -3.52
C LYS A 98 -10.74 6.15 -2.63
N PRO A 99 -11.56 5.30 -1.97
CA PRO A 99 -12.80 5.72 -1.31
C PRO A 99 -12.59 6.26 0.11
N PRO A 100 -11.98 7.44 0.27
CA PRO A 100 -12.68 8.43 1.07
C PRO A 100 -12.93 9.76 0.35
N LEU A 101 -12.47 9.92 -0.90
CA LEU A 101 -12.51 11.21 -1.60
C LEU A 101 -13.77 11.43 -2.45
N VAL A 102 -14.39 10.34 -2.91
CA VAL A 102 -15.53 10.40 -3.84
C VAL A 102 -16.81 10.07 -3.08
N LYS A 103 -17.60 11.09 -2.73
CA LYS A 103 -18.99 10.88 -2.27
C LYS A 103 -19.80 10.40 -3.46
N SER A 104 -20.36 9.20 -3.38
CA SER A 104 -21.05 8.47 -4.44
C SER A 104 -22.42 9.04 -4.85
N SER A 105 -22.65 10.35 -4.74
CA SER A 105 -23.93 10.99 -5.10
C SER A 105 -23.86 11.93 -6.30
N ALA A 106 -22.71 12.06 -6.96
CA ALA A 106 -22.56 12.92 -8.14
C ALA A 106 -21.61 12.36 -9.21
N THR A 107 -21.32 11.05 -9.20
CA THR A 107 -20.36 10.44 -10.13
C THR A 107 -21.06 9.84 -11.34
N SER A 108 -21.58 10.72 -12.20
CA SER A 108 -21.82 10.41 -13.61
C SER A 108 -21.77 11.65 -14.51
N SER A 109 -21.90 12.86 -13.96
CA SER A 109 -21.97 14.09 -14.76
C SER A 109 -20.67 14.90 -14.80
N LEU A 110 -19.78 14.79 -13.81
CA LEU A 110 -18.56 15.63 -13.74
C LEU A 110 -17.29 14.98 -14.35
N ILE A 111 -17.26 13.66 -14.52
CA ILE A 111 -16.14 12.97 -15.20
C ILE A 111 -16.39 12.87 -16.73
N THR A 112 -17.58 13.26 -17.19
CA THR A 112 -18.00 13.18 -18.60
C THR A 112 -18.24 14.55 -19.22
N ARG A 113 -17.41 15.54 -18.88
CA ARG A 113 -17.08 16.61 -19.83
C ARG A 113 -15.73 16.29 -20.44
N ALA A 114 -15.71 15.19 -21.19
CA ALA A 114 -14.69 14.98 -22.20
C ALA A 114 -14.70 16.21 -23.11
N PRO A 115 -13.57 16.92 -23.32
CA PRO A 115 -13.46 17.67 -24.56
C PRO A 115 -13.65 16.64 -25.67
N GLU A 116 -14.51 16.95 -26.65
CA GLU A 116 -14.57 16.19 -27.89
C GLU A 116 -13.15 15.99 -28.42
N VAL A 117 -12.56 14.84 -28.13
CA VAL A 117 -11.46 14.34 -28.92
C VAL A 117 -12.09 14.03 -30.26
N LYS A 118 -11.87 14.93 -31.22
CA LYS A 118 -12.03 14.64 -32.64
C LYS A 118 -11.51 13.23 -32.85
N LEU A 119 -12.43 12.32 -33.14
CA LEU A 119 -12.17 10.98 -33.61
C LEU A 119 -11.43 11.12 -34.94
N PHE A 120 -10.11 11.25 -34.89
CA PHE A 120 -9.25 10.81 -35.97
C PHE A 120 -8.79 9.42 -35.60
N GLY A 121 -9.45 8.45 -36.24
CA GLY A 121 -9.16 7.04 -36.05
C GLY A 121 -7.73 6.71 -36.45
N LEU A 122 -7.19 5.67 -35.80
CA LEU A 122 -6.89 4.41 -36.47
C LEU A 122 -6.38 3.41 -35.42
N ALA A 123 -6.87 2.19 -35.57
CA ALA A 123 -6.26 0.93 -35.14
C ALA A 123 -6.04 0.68 -33.64
N GLN A 124 -6.91 -0.20 -33.13
CA GLN A 124 -6.60 -1.15 -32.08
C GLN A 124 -5.25 -1.89 -32.32
N THR A 125 -4.70 -2.41 -31.23
CA THR A 125 -3.72 -3.51 -31.12
C THR A 125 -2.28 -3.23 -31.56
N LYS A 126 -1.36 -3.13 -30.58
CA LYS A 126 -0.22 -4.05 -30.39
C LYS A 126 0.80 -3.47 -29.40
N TYR A 127 1.18 -4.29 -28.40
CA TYR A 127 2.54 -4.38 -27.81
C TYR A 127 3.09 -3.10 -27.15
N LEU A 128 3.19 -3.02 -25.83
CA LEU A 128 4.29 -3.64 -25.08
C LEU A 128 5.55 -3.90 -25.95
N ARG A 129 6.37 -2.87 -26.17
CA ARG A 129 7.80 -3.02 -26.46
C ARG A 129 8.55 -1.84 -25.85
N PHE A 130 9.10 -2.05 -24.64
CA PHE A 130 10.48 -2.47 -24.38
C PHE A 130 11.45 -1.29 -24.46
N TYR A 131 12.09 -1.02 -23.31
CA TYR A 131 13.46 -0.51 -23.11
C TYR A 131 14.28 -0.23 -24.38
N THR A 132 14.89 0.97 -24.45
CA THR A 132 16.35 1.27 -24.34
C THR A 132 16.53 2.76 -24.74
N CYS A 133 17.11 3.63 -23.92
CA CYS A 133 18.56 3.92 -23.84
C CYS A 133 19.25 4.02 -25.21
N GLU A 134 19.66 5.24 -25.60
CA GLU A 134 20.82 5.61 -26.44
C GLU A 134 20.73 7.14 -26.65
N VAL A 135 21.48 7.97 -25.92
CA VAL A 135 22.83 8.47 -26.22
C VAL A 135 22.91 9.10 -27.62
N VAL A 136 22.91 10.44 -27.67
CA VAL A 136 23.95 11.36 -28.22
C VAL A 136 23.55 12.78 -27.84
#